data_AF-A0A2A9EFX4-F1
#
_entry.id   AF-A0A2A9EFX4-F1
#
_cell.length_a   1.000
_cell.length_b   1.000
_cell.length_c   1.000
_cell.angle_alpha   90.00
_cell.angle_beta   90.00
_cell.angle_gamma   90.00
#
_symmetry.space_group_name_H-M   'P 1'
#
loop_
_entity.id
_entity.type
_entity.pdbx_description
1 polymer ?
#
loop_
_entity_poly.entity_id
_entity_poly.type
_entity_poly.pdbx_seq_one_letter_code
_entity_poly.pdbx_strand_id
1 'polypeptide(L)'
;MTDDSATSAWIHALDILERDLAETNALLDAAPDNEIAELALRRASQWRVPHGIGPLPRTLAGRATAVLEAQKATASRLARAMAATRRQVEVIDASDPLERERPVYLDTEG
;
A
#
# COMPACT_ATOMS: atom_id res chain seq x y z
N MET A 1 31.74 -19.92 12.08
CA MET A 1 30.84 -19.10 12.92
C MET A 1 30.12 -18.10 12.02
N THR A 2 29.30 -18.58 11.08
CA THR A 2 28.81 -17.76 9.94
C THR A 2 27.42 -18.16 9.43
N ASP A 3 27.02 -19.42 9.53
CA ASP A 3 25.72 -19.89 8.97
C ASP A 3 24.52 -19.58 9.88
N ASP A 4 24.72 -19.66 11.20
CA ASP A 4 23.67 -19.41 12.20
C ASP A 4 23.28 -17.92 12.27
N SER A 5 24.27 -17.02 12.15
CA SER A 5 24.03 -15.57 12.08
C SER A 5 23.30 -15.15 10.82
N ALA A 6 23.66 -15.72 9.66
CA ALA A 6 22.95 -15.47 8.41
C ALA A 6 21.51 -16.00 8.46
N THR A 7 21.32 -17.21 9.00
CA THR A 7 19.98 -17.79 9.19
C THR A 7 19.11 -16.94 10.10
N SER A 8 19.65 -16.47 11.23
CA SER A 8 18.94 -15.58 12.14
C SER A 8 18.58 -14.24 11.49
N ALA A 9 19.48 -13.67 10.68
CA ALA A 9 19.21 -12.44 9.92
C ALA A 9 18.08 -12.62 8.89
N TRP A 10 18.02 -13.77 8.20
CA TRP A 10 16.93 -14.10 7.29
C TRP A 10 15.60 -14.33 8.01
N ILE A 11 15.62 -15.00 9.16
CA ILE A 11 14.42 -15.15 10.01
C ILE A 11 13.88 -13.78 10.39
N HIS A 12 14.74 -12.91 10.91
CA HIS A 12 14.35 -11.55 11.28
C HIS A 12 13.80 -10.74 10.10
N ALA A 13 14.43 -10.85 8.92
CA ALA A 13 13.94 -10.19 7.71
C ALA A 13 12.54 -10.68 7.31
N LEU A 14 12.30 -12.00 7.36
CA LEU A 14 11.00 -12.58 7.06
C LEU A 14 9.95 -12.20 8.10
N ASP A 15 10.30 -12.15 9.39
CA ASP A 15 9.40 -11.72 10.47
C ASP A 15 8.89 -10.29 10.24
N ILE A 16 9.78 -9.37 9.84
CA ILE A 16 9.36 -7.99 9.56
C ILE A 16 8.46 -7.94 8.32
N LEU A 17 8.79 -8.68 7.25
CA LEU A 17 7.96 -8.74 6.05
C LEU A 17 6.54 -9.24 6.35
N GLU A 18 6.43 -10.30 7.13
CA GLU A 18 5.14 -10.86 7.53
C GLU A 18 4.34 -9.87 8.38
N ARG A 19 4.99 -9.15 9.30
CA ARG A 19 4.36 -8.11 10.11
C ARG A 19 3.86 -6.95 9.25
N ASP A 20 4.70 -6.42 8.37
CA ASP A 20 4.35 -5.32 7.48
C ASP A 20 3.18 -5.71 6.55
N LEU A 21 3.16 -6.97 6.08
CA LEU A 21 2.03 -7.50 5.32
C LEU A 21 0.76 -7.61 6.13
N ALA A 22 0.83 -8.12 7.36
CA ALA A 22 -0.34 -8.25 8.23
C ALA A 22 -0.96 -6.87 8.51
N GLU A 23 -0.14 -5.87 8.81
CA GLU A 23 -0.59 -4.50 9.06
C GLU A 23 -1.14 -3.83 7.78
N THR A 24 -0.47 -3.99 6.64
CA THR A 24 -0.95 -3.46 5.36
C THR A 24 -2.30 -4.07 4.98
N ASN A 25 -2.46 -5.38 5.17
CA ASN A 25 -3.73 -6.04 4.91
C ASN A 25 -4.82 -5.59 5.89
N ALA A 26 -4.50 -5.43 7.18
CA ALA A 26 -5.45 -4.91 8.16
C ALA A 26 -5.92 -3.50 7.82
N LEU A 27 -5.02 -2.63 7.33
CA LEU A 27 -5.41 -1.33 6.78
C LEU A 27 -6.39 -1.51 5.62
N LEU A 28 -6.02 -2.31 4.60
CA LEU A 28 -6.90 -2.56 3.45
C LEU A 28 -8.26 -3.21 3.80
N ASP A 29 -8.36 -3.91 4.93
CA ASP A 29 -9.60 -4.49 5.44
C ASP A 29 -10.46 -3.47 6.22
N ALA A 30 -9.83 -2.47 6.86
CA ALA A 30 -10.49 -1.57 7.80
C ALA A 30 -11.47 -0.57 7.15
N ALA A 31 -11.25 -0.15 5.89
CA ALA A 31 -12.26 0.57 5.11
C ALA A 31 -11.96 0.53 3.61
N PRO A 32 -12.99 0.57 2.75
CA PRO A 32 -12.82 0.76 1.31
C PRO A 32 -12.37 2.18 0.93
N ASP A 33 -12.19 3.08 1.91
CA ASP A 33 -11.88 4.48 1.68
C ASP A 33 -10.45 4.69 1.13
N ASN A 34 -10.41 5.63 0.19
CA ASN A 34 -9.27 6.11 -0.58
C ASN A 34 -8.07 6.55 0.27
N GLU A 35 -8.27 7.17 1.44
CA GLU A 35 -7.17 7.57 2.31
C GLU A 35 -6.38 6.37 2.88
N ILE A 36 -7.05 5.24 3.10
CA ILE A 36 -6.42 4.04 3.64
C ILE A 36 -5.52 3.38 2.60
N ALA A 37 -5.89 3.43 1.31
CA ALA A 37 -5.05 2.91 0.23
C ALA A 37 -3.71 3.66 0.13
N GLU A 38 -3.71 4.99 0.27
CA GLU A 38 -2.47 5.77 0.27
C GLU A 38 -1.60 5.47 1.50
N LEU A 39 -2.20 5.34 2.69
CA LEU A 39 -1.48 5.00 3.91
C LEU A 39 -0.85 3.60 3.81
N ALA A 40 -1.60 2.62 3.31
CA ALA A 40 -1.13 1.27 3.05
C ALA A 40 0.03 1.25 2.05
N LEU A 41 -0.04 2.04 0.97
CA LEU A 41 1.05 2.18 0.00
C LEU A 41 2.30 2.79 0.63
N ARG A 42 2.15 3.89 1.39
CA ARG A 42 3.29 4.52 2.08
C ARG A 42 3.98 3.52 2.99
N ARG A 43 3.23 2.74 3.77
CA ARG A 43 3.77 1.69 4.63
C ARG A 43 4.51 0.61 3.82
N ALA A 44 3.88 0.06 2.79
CA ALA A 44 4.50 -0.96 1.93
C ALA A 44 5.82 -0.47 1.28
N SER A 45 5.91 0.82 0.95
CA SER A 45 7.10 1.41 0.32
C SER A 45 8.30 1.66 1.26
N GLN A 46 8.10 1.56 2.58
CA GLN A 46 9.15 1.76 3.59
C GLN A 46 10.09 0.56 3.71
N TRP A 47 9.62 -0.65 3.37
CA TRP A 47 10.46 -1.83 3.41
C TRP A 47 11.68 -1.69 2.49
N ARG A 48 12.82 -2.16 2.96
CA ARG A 48 14.09 -2.19 2.22
C ARG A 48 14.65 -3.59 2.27
N VAL A 49 15.13 -4.08 1.13
CA VAL A 49 15.76 -5.39 1.04
C VAL A 49 17.02 -5.38 1.92
N PRO A 50 17.15 -6.29 2.89
CA PRO A 50 18.36 -6.39 3.69
C PRO A 50 19.57 -6.72 2.80
N HIS A 51 20.66 -5.96 2.96
CA HIS A 51 21.90 -6.19 2.24
C HIS A 51 22.90 -6.96 3.11
N GLY A 52 23.76 -7.76 2.47
CA GLY A 52 24.89 -8.41 3.17
C GLY A 52 24.52 -9.59 4.07
N ILE A 53 23.27 -10.06 4.09
CA ILE A 53 22.81 -11.18 4.94
C ILE A 53 23.08 -12.57 4.35
N GLY A 54 23.82 -12.65 3.24
CA GLY A 54 24.18 -13.91 2.59
C GLY A 54 23.01 -14.57 1.82
N PRO A 55 23.23 -15.76 1.26
CA PRO A 55 22.18 -16.48 0.54
C PRO A 55 21.07 -16.95 1.49
N LEU A 56 19.83 -17.04 0.98
CA LEU A 56 18.70 -17.57 1.74
C LEU A 56 18.95 -19.06 2.10
N PRO A 57 18.88 -19.45 3.38
CA PRO A 57 18.96 -20.85 3.78
C PRO A 57 17.84 -21.69 3.16
N ARG A 58 18.18 -22.89 2.68
CA ARG A 58 17.19 -23.81 2.06
C ARG A 58 16.00 -24.14 2.96
N THR A 59 16.22 -24.21 4.26
CA THR A 59 15.18 -24.45 5.28
C THR A 59 14.13 -23.34 5.31
N LEU A 60 14.48 -22.11 4.91
CA LEU A 60 13.58 -20.95 4.86
C LEU A 60 12.94 -20.73 3.48
N ALA A 61 13.30 -21.52 2.46
CA ALA A 61 12.82 -21.32 1.10
C ALA A 61 11.28 -21.40 1.00
N GLY A 62 10.65 -22.35 1.70
CA GLY A 62 9.19 -22.47 1.74
C GLY A 62 8.52 -21.24 2.37
N ARG A 63 9.07 -20.74 3.47
CA ARG A 63 8.58 -19.54 4.16
C ARG A 63 8.73 -18.29 3.28
N ALA A 64 9.90 -18.10 2.68
CA ALA A 64 10.15 -16.98 1.77
C ALA A 64 9.21 -17.01 0.55
N THR A 65 8.91 -18.20 0.02
CA THR A 65 7.95 -18.36 -1.08
C THR A 65 6.54 -17.96 -0.64
N ALA A 66 6.10 -18.40 0.55
CA ALA A 66 4.79 -18.01 1.08
C ALA A 66 4.67 -16.48 1.30
N VAL A 67 5.73 -15.85 1.81
CA VAL A 67 5.80 -14.39 1.95
C VAL A 67 5.70 -13.71 0.59
N LEU A 68 6.43 -14.18 -0.42
CA LEU A 68 6.38 -13.60 -1.77
C LEU A 68 4.99 -13.68 -2.40
N GLU A 69 4.30 -14.81 -2.26
CA GLU A 69 2.93 -14.96 -2.78
C GLU A 69 1.95 -14.05 -2.04
N ALA A 70 2.09 -13.91 -0.71
CA ALA A 70 1.32 -12.96 0.06
C ALA A 70 1.58 -11.50 -0.38
N GLN A 71 2.84 -11.13 -0.64
CA GLN A 71 3.20 -9.82 -1.17
C GLN A 71 2.52 -9.53 -2.51
N LYS A 72 2.51 -10.50 -3.45
CA LYS A 72 1.83 -10.36 -4.74
C LYS A 72 0.32 -10.17 -4.57
N ALA A 73 -0.29 -10.94 -3.67
CA ALA A 73 -1.71 -10.82 -3.37
C ALA A 73 -2.05 -9.43 -2.79
N THR A 74 -1.30 -8.96 -1.80
CA THR A 74 -1.47 -7.63 -1.20
C THR A 74 -1.23 -6.52 -2.22
N ALA A 75 -0.19 -6.63 -3.07
CA ALA A 75 0.06 -5.65 -4.13
C ALA A 75 -1.10 -5.56 -5.13
N SER A 76 -1.70 -6.70 -5.51
CA SER A 76 -2.89 -6.74 -6.37
C SER A 76 -4.12 -6.09 -5.72
N ARG A 77 -4.31 -6.29 -4.40
CA ARG A 77 -5.37 -5.60 -3.64
C ARG A 77 -5.14 -4.10 -3.61
N LEU A 78 -3.92 -3.67 -3.32
CA LEU A 78 -3.54 -2.27 -3.25
C LEU A 78 -3.73 -1.56 -4.60
N ALA A 79 -3.30 -2.18 -5.70
CA ALA A 79 -3.49 -1.64 -7.04
C ALA A 79 -4.98 -1.45 -7.39
N ARG A 80 -5.84 -2.39 -7.00
CA ARG A 80 -7.29 -2.26 -7.18
C ARG A 80 -7.89 -1.14 -6.35
N ALA A 81 -7.48 -1.00 -5.10
CA ALA A 81 -7.91 0.09 -4.23
C ALA A 81 -7.52 1.46 -4.83
N MET A 82 -6.26 1.61 -5.26
CA MET A 82 -5.79 2.85 -5.90
C MET A 82 -6.52 3.17 -7.23
N ALA A 83 -6.84 2.16 -8.03
CA ALA A 83 -7.59 2.36 -9.28
C ALA A 83 -9.03 2.83 -9.01
N ALA A 84 -9.67 2.30 -7.97
CA ALA A 84 -10.99 2.78 -7.53
C ALA A 84 -10.91 4.25 -7.07
N THR A 85 -9.86 4.63 -6.35
CA THR A 85 -9.61 6.02 -5.94
C THR A 85 -9.52 6.96 -7.14
N ARG A 86 -8.74 6.62 -8.17
CA ARG A 86 -8.61 7.48 -9.37
C ARG A 86 -9.94 7.71 -10.07
N ARG A 87 -10.74 6.64 -10.22
CA ARG A 87 -12.07 6.74 -10.85
C ARG A 87 -13.03 7.60 -10.04
N GLN A 88 -12.94 7.57 -8.71
CA GLN A 88 -13.76 8.41 -7.84
C GLN A 88 -13.41 9.89 -7.98
N VAL A 89 -12.12 10.23 -8.07
CA VAL A 89 -11.67 11.61 -8.34
C VAL A 89 -12.17 12.08 -9.71
N GLU A 90 -12.02 11.27 -10.76
CA GLU A 90 -12.54 11.61 -12.10
C GLU A 90 -14.05 11.86 -12.13
N VAL A 91 -14.85 11.09 -11.37
CA VAL A 91 -16.30 11.29 -11.28
C VAL A 91 -16.64 12.56 -10.49
N ILE A 92 -15.93 12.84 -9.39
CA ILE A 92 -16.11 14.07 -8.61
C ILE A 92 -15.75 15.29 -9.46
N ASP A 93 -14.61 15.26 -10.15
CA ASP A 93 -14.17 16.34 -11.05
C ASP A 93 -15.17 16.55 -12.21
N ALA A 94 -15.71 15.47 -12.78
CA ALA A 94 -16.71 15.55 -13.85
C ALA A 94 -18.11 16.01 -13.35
N SER A 95 -18.37 15.95 -12.05
CA SER A 95 -19.64 16.35 -11.45
C SER A 95 -19.61 17.73 -10.80
N ASP A 96 -18.49 18.47 -10.87
CA ASP A 96 -18.40 19.85 -10.42
C ASP A 96 -19.28 20.80 -11.28
N PRO A 97 -20.41 21.34 -10.77
CA PRO A 97 -21.32 22.23 -11.48
C PRO A 97 -21.01 23.72 -11.23
N LEU A 98 -19.84 24.07 -10.67
CA LEU A 98 -19.47 25.44 -10.26
C LEU A 98 -19.47 26.50 -11.38
N GLU A 99 -19.78 26.15 -12.63
CA GLU A 99 -19.97 27.12 -13.71
C GLU A 99 -21.41 27.67 -13.82
N ARG A 100 -22.41 27.15 -13.11
CA ARG A 100 -23.83 27.60 -13.27
C ARG A 100 -24.37 28.59 -12.25
N GLU A 101 -23.64 28.91 -11.19
CA GLU A 101 -24.07 29.91 -10.20
C GLU A 101 -22.95 30.92 -9.95
N ARG A 102 -22.59 31.69 -10.99
CA ARG A 102 -22.00 33.01 -10.74
C ARG A 102 -23.14 33.93 -10.29
N PRO A 103 -23.16 34.44 -9.04
CA PRO A 103 -24.12 35.47 -8.67
C PRO A 103 -23.82 36.71 -9.51
N VAL A 104 -24.73 37.00 -10.45
CA VAL A 104 -24.75 38.26 -11.18
C VAL A 104 -25.27 39.31 -10.20
N TYR A 105 -24.39 40.16 -9.71
CA TYR A 105 -24.82 41.36 -8.99
C TYR A 105 -25.41 42.33 -10.02
N LEU A 106 -26.72 42.48 -9.96
CA LEU A 106 -27.47 43.47 -10.72
C LEU A 106 -27.41 44.76 -9.91
N ASP A 107 -26.52 45.67 -10.29
CA ASP A 107 -26.52 47.03 -9.73
C ASP A 107 -27.82 47.71 -10.19
N THR A 108 -28.78 47.80 -9.27
CA THR A 108 -29.91 48.72 -9.44
C THR A 108 -29.45 50.10 -8.98
N GLU A 109 -28.95 50.89 -9.93
CA GLU A 109 -28.80 52.33 -9.71
C GLU A 109 -30.18 52.95 -9.42
N GLY A 110 -30.18 53.88 -8.45
CA GLY A 110 -31.38 54.48 -7.85
C GLY A 110 -32.03 55.62 -8.62
#